data_AF-A0A7J4LY17-F1
#
_entry.id   AF-A0A7J4LY17-F1
#
_cell.length_a   1.000
_cell.length_b   1.000
_cell.length_c   1.000
_cell.angle_alpha   90.00
_cell.angle_beta   90.00
_cell.angle_gamma   90.00
#
_symmetry.space_group_name_H-M   'P 1'
#
loop_
_entity.id
_entity.type
_entity.pdbx_description
1 polymer ?
#
loop_
_entity_poly.entity_id
_entity_poly.type
_entity_poly.pdbx_seq_one_letter_code
_entity_poly.pdbx_strand_id
1 'polypeptide(L)' 'MHKTTCSECGQECEVPFKPTEGRPVFCKDCYAKRKASGE' A
#
# COMPACT_ATOMS: atom_id res chain seq x y z
N MET A 1 11.69 -3.38 7.52
CA MET A 1 10.94 -2.63 6.49
C MET A 1 10.96 -3.51 5.24
N HIS A 2 9.79 -3.89 4.72
CA HIS A 2 9.70 -4.73 3.53
C HIS A 2 9.48 -3.82 2.32
N LYS A 3 10.41 -3.88 1.35
CA LYS A 3 10.20 -3.25 0.05
C LYS A 3 9.11 -3.99 -0.71
N THR A 4 8.16 -3.23 -1.24
CA THR A 4 7.04 -3.75 -2.01
C THR A 4 6.51 -2.67 -2.95
N THR A 5 5.79 -3.10 -3.96
CA THR A 5 5.25 -2.20 -4.98
C THR A 5 3.79 -1.91 -4.68
N CYS A 6 3.42 -0.63 -4.70
CA CYS A 6 2.03 -0.23 -4.51
C CYS A 6 1.16 -0.82 -5.62
N SER A 7 0.13 -1.58 -5.29
CA SER A 7 -0.81 -2.17 -6.24
C SER A 7 -1.72 -1.14 -6.92
N GLU A 8 -1.80 0.08 -6.39
CA GLU A 8 -2.64 1.15 -6.96
C GLU A 8 -1.86 2.05 -7.94
N CYS A 9 -0.66 2.49 -7.57
CA CYS A 9 0.14 3.42 -8.38
C CYS A 9 1.45 2.85 -8.91
N GLY A 10 1.84 1.63 -8.54
CA GLY A 10 3.03 0.96 -9.07
C GLY A 10 4.38 1.44 -8.52
N GLN A 11 4.39 2.36 -7.53
CA GLN A 11 5.63 2.86 -6.95
C GLN A 11 6.24 1.90 -5.91
N GLU A 12 7.56 1.85 -5.82
CA GLU A 12 8.27 1.15 -4.75
C GLU A 12 8.10 1.88 -3.42
N CYS A 13 7.73 1.15 -2.38
CA CYS A 13 7.53 1.66 -1.03
C CYS A 13 8.00 0.66 0.02
N GLU A 14 8.28 1.18 1.21
CA GLU A 14 8.68 0.39 2.36
C GLU A 14 7.53 0.29 3.35
N VAL A 15 7.09 -0.93 3.63
CA VAL A 15 5.99 -1.19 4.58
C VAL A 15 6.50 -1.89 5.83
N PRO A 16 5.90 -1.64 7.00
CA PRO A 16 6.27 -2.30 8.25
C PRO A 16 5.68 -3.72 8.39
N PHE A 17 4.83 -4.15 7.45
CA PHE A 17 4.18 -5.46 7.44
C PHE A 17 4.70 -6.34 6.30
N LYS A 18 4.56 -7.65 6.44
CA LYS A 18 4.96 -8.60 5.38
C LYS A 18 3.89 -8.58 4.28
N PRO A 19 4.23 -8.29 3.00
CA PRO A 19 3.28 -8.40 1.90
C PRO A 19 2.75 -9.84 1.85
N THR A 20 1.43 -10.00 1.91
CA THR A 20 0.77 -11.30 1.88
C THR A 20 0.26 -11.54 0.48
N GLU A 21 0.56 -12.71 -0.08
CA GLU A 21 0.04 -13.12 -1.38
C GLU A 21 -1.50 -13.14 -1.33
N GLY A 22 -2.15 -12.32 -2.16
CA GLY A 22 -3.60 -12.13 -2.18
C GLY A 22 -4.12 -10.85 -1.51
N ARG A 23 -3.30 -10.07 -0.78
CA ARG A 23 -3.68 -8.71 -0.35
C ARG A 23 -2.93 -7.62 -1.12
N PRO A 24 -3.64 -6.67 -1.75
CA PRO A 24 -2.98 -5.54 -2.41
C PRO A 24 -2.28 -4.67 -1.38
N VAL A 25 -1.04 -4.29 -1.68
CA VAL A 25 -0.26 -3.40 -0.83
C VAL A 25 -0.41 -1.98 -1.35
N PHE A 26 -0.66 -1.03 -0.44
CA PHE A 26 -0.81 0.37 -0.79
C PHE A 26 0.30 1.18 -0.13
N CYS A 27 0.88 2.11 -0.89
CA CYS A 27 1.74 3.12 -0.30
C CYS A 27 0.95 4.02 0.64
N LYS A 28 1.67 4.79 1.47
CA LYS A 28 1.04 5.70 2.45
C LYS A 28 0.08 6.69 1.78
N ASP A 29 0.40 7.15 0.57
CA ASP A 29 -0.43 8.09 -0.20
C ASP A 29 -1.74 7.45 -0.69
N CYS A 30 -1.65 6.33 -1.41
CA CYS A 30 -2.80 5.55 -1.87
C CYS A 30 -3.68 5.08 -0.72
N TYR A 31 -3.06 4.60 0.36
CA TYR A 31 -3.79 4.20 1.57
C TYR A 31 -4.53 5.38 2.21
N ALA A 32 -3.89 6.55 2.31
CA ALA A 32 -4.51 7.76 2.82
C ALA A 32 -5.67 8.23 1.93
N LYS A 33 -5.50 8.26 0.60
CA LYS A 33 -6.57 8.57 -0.36
C LYS A 33 -7.77 7.64 -0.22
N ARG A 34 -7.52 6.32 -0.13
CA ARG A 34 -8.57 5.32 0.07
C ARG A 34 -9.31 5.49 1.39
N LYS A 35 -8.59 5.79 2.48
CA LYS A 35 -9.19 5.97 3.82
C LYS A 35 -9.93 7.30 3.96
N ALA A 36 -9.51 8.34 3.24
CA ALA A 36 -10.14 9.65 3.27
C ALA A 36 -11.51 9.69 2.55
N SER A 37 -11.83 8.70 1.72
CA SER A 37 -13.07 8.67 0.93
C SER A 37 -14.17 7.76 1.51
N GLY A 38 -14.02 7.24 2.73
CA GLY A 38 -15.05 6.43 3.39
C GLY A 38 -15.65 7.16 4.57
N GLU A 39 -16.81 7.80 4.35
CA GLU A 39 -17.80 8.15 5.38
C GLU A 39 -18.46 6.88 5.96
#